data_AF-A0A842R4K0-F1
#
_entry.id   AF-A0A842R4K0-F1
#
_cell.length_a   1.000
_cell.length_b   1.000
_cell.length_c   1.000
_cell.angle_alpha   90.00
_cell.angle_beta   90.00
_cell.angle_gamma   90.00
#
_symmetry.space_group_name_H-M   'P 1'
#
loop_
_entity.id
_entity.type
_entity.pdbx_description
1 polymer ?
#
loop_
_entity_poly.entity_id
_entity_poly.type
_entity_poly.pdbx_seq_one_letter_code
_entity_poly.pdbx_strand_id
1 'polypeptide(L)'
;NLGIGCVAKGGKSAAHHGEKMEIKQEACPDQECKKCIEICPVNALAKDEAGFIIRDESKCRRCRFCHSTCKHGMFITDSHIGADQFVAQMVDNALGVVKAMGKDNIFYLNLAIDIVPQCDCSGVSDVPFVPDIGILASMDPVAVDQACVDKVHESLASPYSKAWELELGKGSEKLSYIYGNKGDGPVRTWEVQLSIAEEMGLGSREYDLVDLDS
;
A
#
# COMPACT_ATOMS: atom_id res chain seq x y z
N ASN A 1 -7.77 -3.15 -0.01
CA ASN A 1 -7.70 -2.07 -1.05
C ASN A 1 -7.79 -0.64 -0.49
N LEU A 2 -8.33 -0.46 0.74
CA LEU A 2 -8.56 0.85 1.36
C LEU A 2 -7.35 1.80 1.37
N GLY A 3 -6.17 1.32 1.77
CA GLY A 3 -4.95 2.14 1.92
C GLY A 3 -4.19 2.48 0.63
N ILE A 4 -4.56 1.93 -0.54
CA ILE A 4 -3.85 2.15 -1.82
C ILE A 4 -4.78 2.41 -3.01
N GLY A 5 -5.88 1.67 -3.17
CA GLY A 5 -6.77 1.84 -4.34
C GLY A 5 -7.88 2.87 -4.14
N CYS A 6 -8.27 3.14 -2.90
CA CYS A 6 -9.27 4.17 -2.57
C CYS A 6 -8.66 5.57 -2.40
N VAL A 7 -7.37 5.76 -2.68
CA VAL A 7 -6.68 7.03 -2.49
C VAL A 7 -6.32 7.74 -3.79
N ALA A 8 -6.26 9.06 -3.72
CA ALA A 8 -5.77 9.88 -4.83
C ALA A 8 -4.30 9.54 -5.17
N LYS A 9 -3.91 9.86 -6.42
CA LYS A 9 -2.56 9.57 -6.93
C LYS A 9 -1.45 10.08 -6.01
N GLY A 10 -1.65 11.23 -5.33
CA GLY A 10 -0.71 11.78 -4.35
C GLY A 10 -0.43 10.84 -3.17
N GLY A 11 -1.46 10.34 -2.49
CA GLY A 11 -1.31 9.41 -1.36
C GLY A 11 -0.73 8.06 -1.79
N LYS A 12 -1.17 7.51 -2.93
CA LYS A 12 -0.57 6.28 -3.51
C LYS A 12 0.91 6.48 -3.82
N SER A 13 1.25 7.62 -4.40
CA SER A 13 2.61 8.01 -4.76
C SER A 13 3.49 8.14 -3.53
N ALA A 14 3.02 8.83 -2.49
CA ALA A 14 3.72 8.98 -1.21
C ALA A 14 4.00 7.63 -0.55
N ALA A 15 3.04 6.69 -0.59
CA ALA A 15 3.25 5.34 -0.08
C ALA A 15 4.38 4.60 -0.79
N HIS A 16 4.62 4.79 -2.09
CA HIS A 16 5.65 4.01 -2.81
C HIS A 16 7.03 4.67 -2.85
N HIS A 17 7.08 6.00 -2.88
CA HIS A 17 8.32 6.74 -3.14
C HIS A 17 8.54 7.89 -2.16
N GLY A 18 7.87 7.85 -1.00
CA GLY A 18 7.96 8.89 0.03
C GLY A 18 7.42 10.24 -0.44
N GLU A 19 7.64 11.27 0.37
CA GLU A 19 7.17 12.63 0.08
C GLU A 19 8.15 13.47 -0.73
N LYS A 20 9.44 13.11 -0.72
CA LYS A 20 10.48 13.93 -1.33
C LYS A 20 10.35 13.91 -2.85
N MET A 21 10.39 15.11 -3.41
CA MET A 21 10.49 15.34 -4.85
C MET A 21 11.27 16.63 -5.09
N GLU A 22 12.54 16.51 -5.45
CA GLU A 22 13.42 17.63 -5.74
C GLU A 22 13.32 18.02 -7.22
N ILE A 23 13.66 19.27 -7.55
CA ILE A 23 13.67 19.79 -8.92
C ILE A 23 15.11 20.20 -9.25
N LYS A 24 15.75 19.45 -10.15
CA LYS A 24 17.10 19.75 -10.68
C LYS A 24 16.99 20.58 -11.93
N GLN A 25 16.99 21.90 -11.79
CA GLN A 25 16.77 22.85 -12.90
C GLN A 25 17.72 22.60 -14.07
N GLU A 26 18.98 22.28 -13.77
CA GLU A 26 20.05 22.00 -14.72
C GLU A 26 19.79 20.77 -15.61
N ALA A 27 18.89 19.86 -15.19
CA ALA A 27 18.51 18.71 -15.98
C ALA A 27 17.53 19.07 -17.12
N CYS A 28 16.91 20.26 -17.14
CA CYS A 28 16.00 20.67 -18.21
C CYS A 28 16.66 21.66 -19.18
N PRO A 29 17.21 21.18 -20.33
CA PRO A 29 17.87 22.06 -21.30
C PRO A 29 16.89 22.86 -22.16
N ASP A 30 15.62 22.46 -22.21
CA ASP A 30 14.60 23.04 -23.07
C ASP A 30 13.79 24.12 -22.34
N GLN A 31 14.18 25.37 -22.58
CA GLN A 31 13.54 26.57 -22.00
C GLN A 31 12.14 26.86 -22.56
N GLU A 32 11.72 26.22 -23.65
CA GLU A 32 10.38 26.40 -24.23
C GLU A 32 9.41 25.29 -23.77
N CYS A 33 9.92 24.15 -23.31
CA CYS A 33 9.13 23.04 -22.79
C CYS A 33 8.23 23.47 -21.61
N LYS A 34 6.94 23.12 -21.68
CA LYS A 34 5.92 23.41 -20.66
C LYS A 34 5.16 22.17 -20.18
N LYS A 35 5.55 20.97 -20.62
CA LYS A 35 4.82 19.72 -20.33
C LYS A 35 4.55 19.48 -18.84
N CYS A 36 5.53 19.78 -17.98
CA CYS A 36 5.36 19.61 -16.54
C CYS A 36 4.36 20.61 -15.92
N ILE A 37 4.26 21.82 -16.49
CA ILE A 37 3.28 22.84 -16.11
C ILE A 37 1.90 22.43 -16.60
N GLU A 38 1.79 22.08 -17.89
CA GLU A 38 0.54 21.72 -18.56
C GLU A 38 -0.12 20.47 -17.95
N ILE A 39 0.67 19.49 -17.51
CA ILE A 39 0.13 18.28 -16.89
C ILE A 39 -0.29 18.48 -15.43
N CYS A 40 0.06 19.61 -14.80
CA CYS A 40 -0.18 19.81 -13.37
C CYS A 40 -1.69 20.05 -13.11
N PRO A 41 -2.41 19.12 -12.43
CA PRO A 41 -3.87 19.21 -12.29
C PRO A 41 -4.33 20.31 -11.33
N VAL A 42 -3.38 20.93 -10.62
CA VAL A 42 -3.62 21.92 -9.56
C VAL A 42 -2.86 23.22 -9.80
N ASN A 43 -2.28 23.39 -10.99
CA ASN A 43 -1.53 24.60 -11.38
C ASN A 43 -0.47 25.01 -10.35
N ALA A 44 0.25 24.02 -9.80
CA ALA A 44 1.28 24.23 -8.79
C ALA A 44 2.68 24.49 -9.38
N LEU A 45 2.84 24.42 -10.71
CA LEU A 45 4.13 24.64 -11.39
C LEU A 45 4.05 25.85 -12.30
N ALA A 46 5.10 26.66 -12.30
CA ALA A 46 5.26 27.81 -13.19
C ALA A 46 6.74 28.02 -13.53
N LYS A 47 7.05 28.94 -14.45
CA LYS A 47 8.40 29.46 -14.65
C LYS A 47 8.57 30.78 -13.92
N ASP A 48 9.71 30.99 -13.29
CA ASP A 48 10.12 32.31 -12.80
C ASP A 48 10.64 33.19 -13.95
N GLU A 49 11.10 34.40 -13.61
CA GLU A 49 11.65 35.37 -14.57
C GLU A 49 12.91 34.85 -15.29
N ALA A 50 13.68 33.95 -14.67
CA ALA A 50 14.87 33.33 -15.24
C ALA A 50 14.55 32.08 -16.08
N GLY A 51 13.28 31.66 -16.12
CA GLY A 51 12.82 30.47 -16.84
C GLY A 51 12.87 29.17 -16.03
N PHE A 52 13.27 29.22 -14.75
CA PHE A 52 13.34 28.05 -13.88
C PHE A 52 11.96 27.61 -13.39
N ILE A 53 11.79 26.30 -13.24
CA ILE A 53 10.54 25.73 -12.76
C ILE A 53 10.40 25.93 -11.26
N ILE A 54 9.42 26.72 -10.85
CA ILE A 54 9.05 26.90 -9.45
C ILE A 54 7.81 26.07 -9.10
N ARG A 55 7.75 25.60 -7.85
CA ARG A 55 6.64 24.82 -7.32
C ARG A 55 5.98 25.54 -6.14
N ASP A 56 4.68 25.80 -6.27
CA ASP A 56 3.83 26.28 -5.18
C ASP A 56 3.46 25.09 -4.28
N GLU A 57 4.18 24.96 -3.16
CA GLU A 57 3.98 23.87 -2.20
C GLU A 57 2.59 23.89 -1.54
N SER A 58 1.93 25.07 -1.49
CA SER A 58 0.57 25.16 -0.93
C SER A 58 -0.49 24.51 -1.84
N LYS A 59 -0.20 24.40 -3.14
CA LYS A 59 -1.09 23.77 -4.14
C LYS A 59 -0.67 22.35 -4.49
N CYS A 60 0.62 22.04 -4.39
CA CYS A 60 1.18 20.76 -4.83
C CYS A 60 0.57 19.58 -4.06
N ARG A 61 -0.16 18.70 -4.77
CA ARG A 61 -0.71 17.45 -4.21
C ARG A 61 0.23 16.25 -4.33
N ARG A 62 1.51 16.47 -4.69
CA ARG A 62 2.55 15.43 -4.86
C ARG A 62 2.13 14.23 -5.73
N CYS A 63 1.28 14.47 -6.73
CA CYS A 63 0.74 13.45 -7.62
C CYS A 63 1.75 12.86 -8.62
N ARG A 64 2.95 13.46 -8.73
CA ARG A 64 4.06 13.03 -9.60
C ARG A 64 3.76 12.99 -11.11
N PHE A 65 2.71 13.63 -11.60
CA PHE A 65 2.50 13.75 -13.05
C PHE A 65 3.60 14.53 -13.75
N CYS A 66 4.15 15.54 -13.09
CA CYS A 66 5.30 16.30 -13.59
C CYS A 66 6.55 15.41 -13.74
N HIS A 67 6.78 14.49 -12.78
CA HIS A 67 7.82 13.47 -12.87
C HIS A 67 7.57 12.52 -14.04
N SER A 68 6.37 11.94 -14.16
CA SER A 68 6.07 10.96 -15.21
C SER A 68 6.14 11.52 -16.63
N THR A 69 5.89 12.82 -16.82
CA THR A 69 5.97 13.43 -18.17
C THR A 69 7.37 13.94 -18.53
N CYS A 70 8.26 14.12 -17.54
CA CYS A 70 9.55 14.74 -17.78
C CYS A 70 10.52 13.76 -18.43
N LYS A 71 10.85 13.99 -19.71
CA LYS A 71 11.83 13.16 -20.44
C LYS A 71 13.28 13.45 -20.06
N HIS A 72 13.52 14.49 -19.27
CA HIS A 72 14.86 14.93 -18.90
C HIS A 72 15.25 14.55 -17.45
N GLY A 73 14.36 13.92 -16.70
CA GLY A 73 14.65 13.51 -15.31
C GLY A 73 14.83 14.67 -14.33
N MET A 74 14.18 15.82 -14.59
CA MET A 74 14.29 17.02 -13.75
C MET A 74 13.72 16.82 -12.33
N PHE A 75 12.70 15.98 -12.19
CA PHE A 75 12.08 15.69 -10.89
C PHE A 75 12.74 14.45 -10.30
N ILE A 76 13.40 14.60 -9.16
CA ILE A 76 14.08 13.48 -8.48
C ILE A 76 13.22 13.02 -7.32
N THR A 77 12.93 11.73 -7.26
CA THR A 77 12.18 11.10 -6.18
C THR A 77 13.05 10.09 -5.46
N ASP A 78 12.70 9.75 -4.22
CA ASP A 78 13.25 8.55 -3.61
C ASP A 78 12.85 7.35 -4.48
N SER A 79 13.76 6.40 -4.67
CA SER A 79 13.50 5.24 -5.55
C SER A 79 12.44 4.33 -4.93
N HIS A 80 12.61 3.99 -3.65
CA HIS A 80 11.67 3.21 -2.84
C HIS A 80 11.81 3.55 -1.36
N ILE A 81 10.70 3.49 -0.62
CA ILE A 81 10.72 3.54 0.85
C ILE A 81 10.76 2.14 1.44
N GLY A 82 11.22 2.03 2.69
CA GLY A 82 11.25 0.75 3.41
C GLY A 82 9.84 0.19 3.67
N ALA A 83 9.74 -1.13 3.87
CA ALA A 83 8.46 -1.81 4.04
C ALA A 83 7.64 -1.26 5.22
N ASP A 84 8.28 -0.94 6.34
CA ASP A 84 7.62 -0.37 7.52
C ASP A 84 7.01 1.01 7.21
N GLN A 85 7.72 1.85 6.45
CA GLN A 85 7.22 3.15 6.04
C GLN A 85 6.07 3.00 5.03
N PHE A 86 6.16 2.02 4.12
CA PHE A 86 5.09 1.70 3.18
C PHE A 86 3.80 1.31 3.90
N VAL A 87 3.86 0.37 4.85
CA VAL A 87 2.66 -0.05 5.59
C VAL A 87 2.12 1.06 6.48
N ALA A 88 2.97 1.87 7.12
CA ALA A 88 2.53 3.05 7.88
C ALA A 88 1.77 4.04 7.00
N GLN A 89 2.27 4.32 5.78
CA GLN A 89 1.60 5.22 4.86
C GLN A 89 0.29 4.62 4.29
N MET A 90 0.20 3.29 4.16
CA MET A 90 -1.06 2.61 3.84
C MET A 90 -2.11 2.81 4.92
N VAL A 91 -1.72 2.72 6.19
CA VAL A 91 -2.63 2.97 7.33
C VAL A 91 -3.08 4.43 7.35
N ASP A 92 -2.15 5.38 7.18
CA ASP A 92 -2.48 6.81 7.12
C ASP A 92 -3.47 7.12 5.98
N ASN A 93 -3.21 6.55 4.79
CA ASN A 93 -4.11 6.62 3.66
C ASN A 93 -5.50 6.05 3.98
N ALA A 94 -5.56 4.87 4.60
CA ALA A 94 -6.81 4.22 4.99
C ALA A 94 -7.61 5.09 5.97
N LEU A 95 -6.94 5.67 6.98
CA LEU A 95 -7.54 6.58 7.93
C LEU A 95 -8.10 7.83 7.25
N GLY A 96 -7.39 8.37 6.25
CA GLY A 96 -7.88 9.47 5.41
C GLY A 96 -9.18 9.13 4.69
N VAL A 97 -9.28 7.93 4.10
CA VAL A 97 -10.51 7.45 3.45
C VAL A 97 -11.66 7.30 4.46
N VAL A 98 -11.40 6.65 5.60
CA VAL A 98 -12.42 6.43 6.64
C VAL A 98 -12.94 7.75 7.20
N LYS A 99 -12.07 8.72 7.46
CA LYS A 99 -12.46 10.07 7.91
C LYS A 99 -13.28 10.81 6.87
N ALA A 100 -12.90 10.73 5.59
CA ALA A 100 -13.60 11.44 4.52
C ALA A 100 -15.00 10.86 4.25
N MET A 101 -15.16 9.55 4.33
CA MET A 101 -16.43 8.86 4.06
C MET A 101 -17.33 8.76 5.30
N GLY A 102 -16.74 8.84 6.51
CA GLY A 102 -17.40 8.57 7.77
C GLY A 102 -17.40 7.08 8.08
N LYS A 103 -16.86 6.69 9.24
CA LYS A 103 -16.69 5.28 9.64
C LYS A 103 -17.98 4.45 9.57
N ASP A 104 -19.11 5.05 9.93
CA ASP A 104 -20.41 4.35 10.00
C ASP A 104 -21.03 4.11 8.61
N ASN A 105 -20.43 4.68 7.56
CA ASN A 105 -20.87 4.54 6.17
C ASN A 105 -20.07 3.48 5.38
N ILE A 106 -19.19 2.73 6.05
CA ILE A 106 -18.30 1.77 5.40
C ILE A 106 -18.53 0.39 5.99
N PHE A 107 -18.65 -0.60 5.12
CA PHE A 107 -18.67 -2.02 5.47
C PHE A 107 -17.48 -2.69 4.78
N TYR A 108 -16.71 -3.48 5.53
CA TYR A 108 -15.49 -4.11 5.06
C TYR A 108 -15.73 -5.58 4.75
N LEU A 109 -15.17 -6.03 3.64
CA LEU A 109 -15.42 -7.35 3.08
C LEU A 109 -14.09 -7.86 2.50
N ASN A 110 -13.57 -8.94 3.09
CA ASN A 110 -12.36 -9.62 2.66
C ASN A 110 -12.73 -10.94 1.98
N LEU A 111 -12.28 -11.12 0.74
CA LEU A 111 -12.34 -12.39 0.04
C LEU A 111 -10.98 -13.06 0.23
N ALA A 112 -10.87 -13.91 1.25
CA ALA A 112 -9.66 -14.63 1.59
C ALA A 112 -9.62 -15.96 0.82
N ILE A 113 -9.40 -15.82 -0.49
CA ILE A 113 -9.36 -16.91 -1.48
C ILE A 113 -8.13 -16.76 -2.35
N ASP A 114 -7.65 -17.84 -2.97
CA ASP A 114 -6.48 -17.86 -3.86
C ASP A 114 -5.25 -17.16 -3.23
N ILE A 115 -4.97 -17.46 -1.96
CA ILE A 115 -3.96 -16.74 -1.16
C ILE A 115 -2.54 -17.17 -1.58
N VAL A 116 -1.89 -16.34 -2.40
CA VAL A 116 -0.58 -16.63 -3.02
C VAL A 116 0.55 -15.71 -2.54
N PRO A 117 1.83 -16.13 -2.65
CA PRO A 117 2.97 -15.33 -2.19
C PRO A 117 3.20 -14.02 -2.97
N GLN A 118 2.72 -13.94 -4.21
CA GLN A 118 2.96 -12.79 -5.08
C GLN A 118 1.83 -11.76 -4.95
N CYS A 119 2.18 -10.48 -5.00
CA CYS A 119 1.19 -9.42 -5.15
C CYS A 119 0.57 -9.44 -6.56
N ASP A 120 -0.69 -9.03 -6.66
CA ASP A 120 -1.47 -8.92 -7.90
C ASP A 120 -0.76 -8.11 -9.00
N CYS A 121 0.15 -7.21 -8.62
CA CYS A 121 0.93 -6.41 -9.56
C CYS A 121 2.08 -7.17 -10.25
N SER A 122 2.38 -8.39 -9.82
CA SER A 122 3.50 -9.19 -10.33
C SER A 122 3.25 -9.76 -11.74
N GLY A 123 1.99 -9.87 -12.16
CA GLY A 123 1.60 -10.45 -13.45
C GLY A 123 1.74 -11.98 -13.52
N VAL A 124 2.10 -12.63 -12.41
CA VAL A 124 2.23 -14.08 -12.28
C VAL A 124 1.58 -14.54 -10.97
N SER A 125 1.17 -15.80 -10.90
CA SER A 125 0.61 -16.41 -9.69
C SER A 125 1.28 -17.75 -9.45
N ASP A 126 1.47 -18.07 -8.17
CA ASP A 126 1.93 -19.38 -7.72
C ASP A 126 0.74 -20.20 -7.20
N VAL A 127 1.02 -21.39 -6.69
CA VAL A 127 0.04 -22.21 -5.95
C VAL A 127 -0.34 -21.49 -4.64
N PRO A 128 -1.65 -21.37 -4.32
CA PRO A 128 -2.09 -20.82 -3.03
C PRO A 128 -1.43 -21.54 -1.86
N PHE A 129 -0.89 -20.80 -0.91
CA PHE A 129 -0.09 -21.38 0.17
C PHE A 129 -0.91 -21.88 1.37
N VAL A 130 -2.19 -21.53 1.39
CA VAL A 130 -3.23 -22.12 2.25
C VAL A 130 -4.49 -22.34 1.42
N PRO A 131 -5.42 -23.23 1.85
CA PRO A 131 -6.74 -23.33 1.25
C PRO A 131 -7.54 -22.02 1.38
N ASP A 132 -8.58 -21.89 0.56
CA ASP A 132 -9.54 -20.79 0.67
C ASP A 132 -10.16 -20.77 2.07
N ILE A 133 -10.11 -19.58 2.70
CA ILE A 133 -10.77 -19.31 3.99
C ILE A 133 -12.22 -18.89 3.75
N GLY A 134 -12.49 -18.24 2.63
CA GLY A 134 -13.82 -17.78 2.23
C GLY A 134 -13.98 -16.28 2.39
N ILE A 135 -15.17 -15.85 2.84
CA ILE A 135 -15.54 -14.44 2.94
C ILE A 135 -15.61 -14.06 4.41
N LEU A 136 -14.88 -13.00 4.79
CA LEU A 136 -14.98 -12.38 6.11
C LEU A 136 -15.50 -10.96 5.95
N ALA A 137 -16.27 -10.49 6.91
CA ALA A 137 -16.83 -9.14 6.87
C ALA A 137 -16.91 -8.51 8.26
N SER A 138 -16.80 -7.18 8.33
CA SER A 138 -16.88 -6.42 9.57
C SER A 138 -17.22 -4.95 9.30
N MET A 139 -17.70 -4.26 10.34
CA MET A 139 -17.73 -2.79 10.38
C MET A 139 -16.39 -2.19 10.83
N ASP A 140 -15.45 -3.02 11.29
CA ASP A 140 -14.11 -2.64 11.73
C ASP A 140 -13.07 -3.24 10.76
N PRO A 141 -12.26 -2.41 10.07
CA PRO A 141 -11.29 -2.88 9.08
C PRO A 141 -10.10 -3.62 9.70
N VAL A 142 -9.70 -3.25 10.92
CA VAL A 142 -8.55 -3.86 11.61
C VAL A 142 -8.95 -5.25 12.11
N ALA A 143 -10.17 -5.37 12.64
CA ALA A 143 -10.70 -6.65 13.15
C ALA A 143 -10.82 -7.70 12.03
N VAL A 144 -11.36 -7.33 10.85
CA VAL A 144 -11.50 -8.29 9.74
C VAL A 144 -10.15 -8.68 9.15
N ASP A 145 -9.19 -7.76 9.06
CA ASP A 145 -7.84 -8.09 8.61
C ASP A 145 -7.13 -9.00 9.62
N GLN A 146 -7.25 -8.74 10.93
CA GLN A 146 -6.70 -9.62 11.98
C GLN A 146 -7.33 -11.02 11.93
N ALA A 147 -8.64 -11.14 11.76
CA ALA A 147 -9.32 -12.42 11.61
C ALA A 147 -8.84 -13.18 10.36
N CYS A 148 -8.58 -12.50 9.24
CA CYS A 148 -7.98 -13.11 8.05
C CYS A 148 -6.58 -13.66 8.34
N VAL A 149 -5.73 -12.87 9.01
CA VAL A 149 -4.37 -13.30 9.39
C VAL A 149 -4.41 -14.56 10.26
N ASP A 150 -5.25 -14.56 11.28
CA ASP A 150 -5.34 -15.69 12.21
C ASP A 150 -5.84 -16.95 11.50
N LYS A 151 -6.83 -16.83 10.61
CA LYS A 151 -7.30 -17.96 9.79
C LYS A 151 -6.23 -18.48 8.82
N VAL A 152 -5.38 -17.61 8.26
CA VAL A 152 -4.22 -18.04 7.47
C VAL A 152 -3.25 -18.84 8.33
N HIS A 153 -2.93 -18.35 9.53
CA HIS A 153 -2.03 -19.06 10.45
C HIS A 153 -2.60 -20.40 10.92
N GLU A 154 -3.91 -20.48 11.16
CA GLU A 154 -4.61 -21.72 11.53
C GLU A 154 -4.87 -22.69 10.36
N SER A 155 -4.57 -22.27 9.13
CA SER A 155 -4.72 -23.14 7.96
C SER A 155 -3.56 -24.11 7.79
N LEU A 156 -3.84 -25.26 7.19
CA LEU A 156 -2.81 -26.19 6.72
C LEU A 156 -2.09 -25.59 5.51
N ALA A 157 -0.81 -25.94 5.32
CA ALA A 157 -0.11 -25.62 4.09
C ALA A 157 -0.68 -26.43 2.92
N SER A 158 -0.94 -25.76 1.80
CA SER A 158 -1.35 -26.43 0.56
C SER A 158 -0.20 -27.26 -0.02
N PRO A 159 -0.45 -28.47 -0.55
CA PRO A 159 0.56 -29.28 -1.23
C PRO A 159 1.34 -28.53 -2.29
N TYR A 160 2.67 -28.68 -2.29
CA TYR A 160 3.59 -28.08 -3.25
C TYR A 160 3.64 -26.54 -3.25
N SER A 161 3.01 -25.89 -2.27
CA SER A 161 3.10 -24.44 -2.11
C SER A 161 4.37 -24.02 -1.36
N LYS A 162 4.68 -22.72 -1.38
CA LYS A 162 5.78 -22.15 -0.58
C LYS A 162 5.65 -22.46 0.93
N ALA A 163 4.44 -22.50 1.49
CA ALA A 163 4.24 -22.88 2.89
C ALA A 163 4.60 -24.35 3.15
N TRP A 164 4.32 -25.24 2.20
CA TRP A 164 4.66 -26.66 2.28
C TRP A 164 6.16 -26.87 2.17
N GLU A 165 6.82 -26.19 1.24
CA GLU A 165 8.29 -26.22 1.09
C GLU A 165 9.03 -25.76 2.35
N LEU A 166 8.43 -24.81 3.07
CA LEU A 166 8.96 -24.27 4.33
C LEU A 166 8.50 -25.05 5.57
N GLU A 167 7.75 -26.15 5.40
CA GLU A 167 7.21 -26.98 6.49
C GLU A 167 6.35 -26.21 7.50
N LEU A 168 5.63 -25.17 7.04
CA LEU A 168 4.79 -24.30 7.87
C LEU A 168 3.41 -24.94 8.10
N GLY A 169 3.30 -25.75 9.16
CA GLY A 169 2.09 -26.47 9.54
C GLY A 169 0.94 -25.59 10.06
N LYS A 170 -0.14 -26.24 10.49
CA LYS A 170 -1.27 -25.58 11.17
C LYS A 170 -0.79 -24.86 12.43
N GLY A 171 -1.24 -23.62 12.63
CA GLY A 171 -0.87 -22.76 13.76
C GLY A 171 0.50 -22.09 13.62
N SER A 172 1.28 -22.42 12.57
CA SER A 172 2.52 -21.70 12.28
C SER A 172 2.21 -20.30 11.75
N GLU A 173 3.02 -19.32 12.16
CA GLU A 173 3.07 -18.02 11.51
C GLU A 173 3.58 -18.21 10.07
N LYS A 174 2.80 -17.78 9.08
CA LYS A 174 3.06 -18.04 7.66
C LYS A 174 3.44 -16.77 6.92
N LEU A 175 2.76 -15.67 7.20
CA LEU A 175 2.86 -14.46 6.41
C LEU A 175 4.29 -13.89 6.44
N SER A 176 4.95 -13.89 7.59
CA SER A 176 6.29 -13.30 7.71
C SER A 176 7.36 -14.12 6.99
N TYR A 177 7.19 -15.44 6.92
CA TYR A 177 8.10 -16.34 6.20
C TYR A 177 7.84 -16.38 4.70
N ILE A 178 6.59 -16.22 4.29
CA ILE A 178 6.18 -16.26 2.88
C ILE A 178 6.48 -14.94 2.18
N TYR A 179 6.22 -13.80 2.83
CA TYR A 179 6.46 -12.48 2.26
C TYR A 179 7.84 -11.90 2.62
N GLY A 180 8.64 -12.64 3.40
CA GLY A 180 10.05 -12.34 3.59
C GLY A 180 10.88 -12.60 2.32
N ASN A 181 11.93 -11.79 2.11
CA ASN A 181 12.93 -12.04 1.08
C ASN A 181 13.74 -13.31 1.44
N LYS A 182 14.09 -14.12 0.43
CA LYS A 182 14.98 -15.28 0.64
C LYS A 182 16.31 -14.79 1.22
N GLY A 183 16.59 -15.14 2.48
CA GLY A 183 17.86 -14.87 3.16
C GLY A 183 17.80 -13.81 4.27
N ASP A 184 16.72 -13.02 4.35
CA ASP A 184 16.63 -11.87 5.28
C ASP A 184 15.84 -12.19 6.57
N GLY A 185 15.36 -13.43 6.73
CA GLY A 185 14.53 -13.84 7.86
C GLY A 185 13.06 -13.41 7.73
N PRO A 186 12.23 -13.67 8.75
CA PRO A 186 10.80 -13.34 8.71
C PRO A 186 10.58 -11.83 8.75
N VAL A 187 9.74 -11.31 7.86
CA VAL A 187 9.38 -9.89 7.79
C VAL A 187 7.94 -9.70 8.28
N ARG A 188 7.77 -9.13 9.47
CA ARG A 188 6.47 -9.01 10.15
C ARG A 188 5.66 -7.77 9.74
N THR A 189 5.67 -7.43 8.45
CA THR A 189 5.00 -6.22 7.94
C THR A 189 3.50 -6.22 8.18
N TRP A 190 2.84 -7.39 8.16
CA TRP A 190 1.42 -7.49 8.50
C TRP A 190 1.14 -7.08 9.94
N GLU A 191 2.01 -7.48 10.88
CA GLU A 191 1.86 -7.20 12.32
C GLU A 191 2.10 -5.72 12.59
N VAL A 192 3.13 -5.14 11.95
CA VAL A 192 3.42 -3.70 12.01
C VAL A 192 2.24 -2.91 11.46
N GLN A 193 1.67 -3.31 10.31
CA GLN A 193 0.52 -2.64 9.72
C GLN A 193 -0.69 -2.61 10.66
N LEU A 194 -1.07 -3.76 11.22
CA LEU A 194 -2.23 -3.85 12.12
C LEU A 194 -1.99 -3.13 13.45
N SER A 195 -0.78 -3.16 13.98
CA SER A 195 -0.43 -2.44 15.20
C SER A 195 -0.53 -0.92 15.02
N ILE A 196 0.04 -0.39 13.93
CA ILE A 196 -0.08 1.04 13.60
C ILE A 196 -1.55 1.42 13.35
N ALA A 197 -2.32 0.55 12.69
CA ALA A 197 -3.74 0.81 12.44
C ALA A 197 -4.56 0.94 13.72
N GLU A 198 -4.34 0.05 14.69
CA GLU A 198 -4.96 0.12 16.00
C GLU A 198 -4.50 1.36 16.79
N GLU A 199 -3.20 1.63 16.84
CA GLU A 199 -2.63 2.81 17.51
C GLU A 199 -3.18 4.13 16.95
N MET A 200 -3.40 4.20 15.64
CA MET A 200 -3.97 5.37 14.95
C MET A 200 -5.51 5.45 15.08
N GLY A 201 -6.15 4.50 15.74
CA GLY A 201 -7.59 4.45 15.96
C GLY A 201 -8.40 4.13 14.71
N LEU A 202 -7.82 3.38 13.76
CA LEU A 202 -8.54 2.93 12.55
C LEU A 202 -9.55 1.81 12.87
N GLY A 203 -9.31 1.04 13.94
CA GLY A 203 -10.11 -0.09 14.39
C GLY A 203 -9.40 -0.81 15.53
N SER A 204 -9.90 -1.98 15.92
CA SER A 204 -9.27 -2.86 16.92
C SER A 204 -8.82 -4.19 16.32
N ARG A 205 -7.73 -4.73 16.87
CA ARG A 205 -7.28 -6.10 16.58
C ARG A 205 -8.09 -7.14 17.37
N GLU A 206 -8.82 -6.74 18.40
CA GLU A 206 -9.74 -7.63 19.10
C GLU A 206 -11.01 -7.85 18.27
N TYR A 207 -11.45 -9.11 18.18
CA TYR A 207 -12.65 -9.47 17.45
C TYR A 207 -13.28 -10.73 18.05
N ASP A 208 -14.60 -10.84 17.90
CA ASP A 208 -15.34 -12.07 18.12
C ASP A 208 -15.74 -12.65 16.77
N LEU A 209 -15.31 -13.88 16.48
CA LEU A 209 -15.70 -14.55 15.25
C LEU A 209 -17.09 -15.19 15.41
N VAL A 210 -18.03 -14.78 14.56
CA VAL A 210 -19.35 -15.38 14.47
C VAL A 210 -19.46 -16.09 13.13
N ASP A 211 -19.50 -17.42 13.16
CA ASP A 211 -19.79 -18.20 11.96
C ASP A 211 -21.27 -18.02 11.60
N LEU A 212 -21.52 -17.67 10.34
CA LEU A 212 -22.88 -17.65 9.81
C LEU A 212 -23.19 -19.07 9.35
N ASP A 213 -24.10 -19.74 10.06
CA ASP A 213 -24.58 -21.06 9.67
C ASP A 213 -25.06 -21.02 8.21
N SER A 214 -24.51 -21.91 7.38
CA SER A 214 -24.91 -22.14 5.98
C SER A 214 -26.15 -23.02 5.89
#